data_AF-A0A662V011-F1
#
_entry.id   AF-A0A662V011-F1
#
_cell.length_a   1.000
_cell.length_b   1.000
_cell.length_c   1.000
_cell.angle_alpha   90.00
_cell.angle_beta   90.00
_cell.angle_gamma   90.00
#
_symmetry.space_group_name_H-M   'P 1'
#
loop_
_entity.id
_entity.type
_entity.pdbx_description
1 polymer ?
#
loop_
_entity_poly.entity_id
_entity_poly.type
_entity_poly.pdbx_seq_one_letter_code
_entity_poly.pdbx_strand_id
1 'polypeptide(L)' 'MALRTAAYALWSMAALLLAYAIPYGLLARCRGAELYAFWLLLAALHVAVTYAYLRGGEAWRG' A
#
# COMPACT_ATOMS: atom_id res chain seq x y z
N MET A 1 12.95 0.69 16.68
CA MET A 1 11.97 1.69 16.20
C MET A 1 12.30 2.17 14.77
N ALA A 2 13.50 2.70 14.52
CA ALA A 2 13.92 3.22 13.21
C ALA A 2 13.76 2.23 12.03
N LEU A 3 14.14 0.96 12.19
CA LEU A 3 14.02 -0.05 11.12
C LEU A 3 12.56 -0.28 10.68
N ARG A 4 11.62 -0.29 11.63
CA ARG A 4 10.19 -0.51 11.34
C ARG A 4 9.59 0.68 10.60
N THR A 5 9.96 1.88 11.01
CA THR A 5 9.57 3.12 10.33
C THR A 5 10.16 3.19 8.92
N ALA A 6 11.43 2.82 8.75
CA ALA A 6 12.07 2.75 7.44
C ALA A 6 11.41 1.72 6.51
N ALA A 7 11.06 0.54 7.03
CA ALA A 7 10.33 -0.48 6.27
C ALA A 7 8.94 0.01 5.85
N TYR A 8 8.22 0.70 6.73
CA TYR A 8 6.91 1.28 6.42
C TYR A 8 7.00 2.42 5.40
N ALA A 9 8.04 3.27 5.51
CA ALA A 9 8.32 4.31 4.54
C ALA A 9 8.63 3.72 3.15
N LEU A 10 9.45 2.67 3.09
CA LEU A 10 9.76 1.97 1.85
C LEU A 10 8.50 1.32 1.23
N TRP A 11 7.66 0.69 2.06
CA TRP A 11 6.37 0.17 1.62
C TRP A 11 5.46 1.26 1.04
N SER A 12 5.38 2.40 1.70
CA SER A 12 4.55 3.53 1.26
C SER A 12 5.03 4.09 -0.08
N MET A 13 6.34 4.18 -0.26
CA MET A 13 6.96 4.56 -1.53
C MET A 13 6.64 3.53 -2.64
N ALA A 14 6.74 2.24 -2.34
CA ALA A 14 6.41 1.17 -3.28
C ALA A 14 4.92 1.19 -3.68
N ALA A 15 4.02 1.42 -2.71
CA ALA A 15 2.59 1.53 -2.95
C ALA A 15 2.26 2.74 -3.87
N LEU A 16 2.93 3.88 -3.67
CA LEU A 16 2.83 5.04 -4.55
C LEU A 16 3.33 4.74 -5.97
N LEU A 17 4.47 4.07 -6.10
CA LEU A 17 5.00 3.68 -7.40
C LEU A 17 4.05 2.72 -8.12
N LEU A 18 3.48 1.73 -7.41
CA LEU A 18 2.49 0.81 -7.97
C LEU A 18 1.21 1.54 -8.40
N ALA A 19 0.73 2.47 -7.58
CA ALA A 19 -0.43 3.31 -7.86
C ALA A 19 -0.26 4.15 -9.14
N TYR A 20 0.97 4.46 -9.54
CA TYR A 20 1.24 5.22 -10.75
C TYR A 20 1.63 4.30 -11.93
N ALA A 21 2.54 3.36 -11.72
CA ALA A 21 3.06 2.52 -12.79
C ALA A 21 2.01 1.59 -13.38
N ILE A 22 1.13 1.00 -12.57
CA ILE A 22 0.17 0.01 -13.06
C ILE A 22 -0.99 0.66 -13.82
N PRO A 23 -1.67 1.71 -13.31
CA PRO A 23 -2.74 2.38 -14.05
C PRO A 23 -2.28 3.00 -15.36
N TYR A 24 -1.13 3.68 -15.35
CA TYR A 24 -0.64 4.41 -16.52
C TYR A 24 0.23 3.57 -17.46
N GLY A 25 0.68 2.39 -17.03
CA GLY A 25 1.42 1.44 -17.85
C GLY A 25 0.56 0.27 -18.33
N LEU A 26 0.26 -0.67 -17.42
CA LEU A 26 -0.41 -1.93 -17.75
C LEU A 26 -1.91 -1.76 -18.01
N LEU A 27 -2.59 -1.03 -17.12
CA LEU A 27 -4.04 -0.83 -17.16
C LEU A 27 -4.44 0.39 -17.99
N ALA A 28 -3.51 1.00 -18.73
CA ALA A 28 -3.74 2.23 -19.49
C ALA A 28 -4.86 2.09 -20.54
N ARG A 29 -5.16 0.86 -20.97
CA ARG A 29 -6.25 0.54 -21.92
C ARG A 29 -7.51 -0.01 -21.25
N CYS A 30 -7.46 -0.36 -19.97
CA CYS A 30 -8.61 -0.86 -19.22
C CYS A 30 -9.49 0.33 -18.80
N ARG A 31 -10.79 0.27 -19.13
CA ARG A 31 -11.70 1.43 -19.08
C ARG A 31 -12.69 1.43 -17.91
N GLY A 32 -12.59 0.53 -16.93
CA GLY A 32 -13.49 0.62 -15.79
C GLY A 32 -13.22 -0.36 -14.64
N ALA A 33 -13.73 -1.57 -14.76
CA ALA A 33 -13.82 -2.51 -13.65
C ALA A 33 -12.45 -2.96 -13.13
N GLU A 34 -11.47 -3.15 -14.02
CA GLU A 34 -10.12 -3.61 -13.68
C GLU A 34 -9.35 -2.53 -12.94
N LEU A 35 -9.52 -1.27 -13.35
CA LEU A 35 -8.91 -0.13 -12.68
C LEU A 35 -9.48 0.03 -11.26
N TYR A 36 -10.80 -0.10 -11.13
CA TYR A 36 -11.47 -0.02 -9.84
C TYR A 36 -11.04 -1.15 -8.90
N ALA A 37 -11.02 -2.40 -9.40
CA ALA A 37 -10.55 -3.55 -8.64
C ALA A 37 -9.08 -3.39 -8.20
N PHE A 38 -8.22 -2.86 -9.08
CA PHE A 38 -6.83 -2.56 -8.74
C PHE A 38 -6.73 -1.56 -7.60
N TRP A 39 -7.42 -0.42 -7.69
CA TRP A 39 -7.42 0.60 -6.64
C TRP A 39 -7.96 0.05 -5.31
N LEU A 40 -9.03 -0.74 -5.37
CA LEU A 40 -9.63 -1.34 -4.18
C LEU A 40 -8.66 -2.32 -3.50
N LEU A 41 -8.00 -3.18 -4.26
CA LEU A 41 -7.00 -4.13 -3.74
C LEU A 41 -5.78 -3.41 -3.18
N LEU A 42 -5.27 -2.39 -3.88
CA LEU A 42 -4.12 -1.60 -3.41
C LEU A 42 -4.45 -0.87 -2.10
N ALA A 43 -5.64 -0.27 -2.00
CA ALA A 43 -6.10 0.39 -0.78
C ALA A 43 -6.26 -0.61 0.37
N ALA A 44 -6.91 -1.75 0.14
CA ALA A 44 -7.08 -2.80 1.15
C ALA A 44 -5.72 -3.33 1.66
N LEU A 45 -4.78 -3.57 0.76
CA LEU A 45 -3.43 -4.01 1.10
C LEU A 45 -2.68 -2.94 1.90
N HIS A 46 -2.77 -1.68 1.50
CA HIS A 46 -2.14 -0.58 2.22
C HIS A 46 -2.72 -0.47 3.64
N VAL A 47 -4.05 -0.50 3.80
CA VAL A 47 -4.73 -0.50 5.10
C VAL A 47 -4.28 -1.69 5.97
N ALA A 48 -4.19 -2.90 5.41
CA ALA A 48 -3.75 -4.08 6.14
C ALA A 48 -2.31 -3.94 6.66
N VAL A 49 -1.40 -3.42 5.84
CA VAL A 49 0.00 -3.17 6.24
C VAL A 49 0.08 -2.05 7.27
N THR A 50 -0.67 -0.96 7.10
CA THR A 50 -0.76 0.13 8.08
C THR A 50 -1.28 -0.38 9.42
N TYR A 51 -2.33 -1.20 9.42
CA TYR A 51 -2.87 -1.81 10.63
C TYR A 51 -1.84 -2.71 11.32
N ALA A 52 -1.15 -3.58 10.57
CA ALA A 52 -0.08 -4.42 11.11
C ALA A 52 1.08 -3.58 11.71
N TYR A 53 1.46 -2.49 11.04
CA TYR A 53 2.47 -1.56 11.53
C TYR A 53 2.05 -0.89 12.85
N LEU A 54 0.80 -0.43 12.94
CA LEU A 54 0.25 0.22 14.14
C LEU A 54 0.13 -0.77 15.31
N ARG A 55 -0.43 -1.96 15.05
CA ARG A 55 -0.61 -3.00 16.09
C ARG A 55 0.72 -3.51 16.63
N GLY A 56 1.73 -3.64 15.78
CA GLY A 56 3.09 -3.93 16.21
C GLY A 56 3.70 -2.81 17.06
N GLY A 57 3.14 -1.59 17.05
CA GLY A 57 3.55 -0.45 17.89
C GLY A 57 2.87 -0.45 19.25
N GLU A 58 1.63 -0.93 19.32
CA GLU A 58 0.86 -1.06 20.57
C GLU A 58 1.41 -2.18 21.47
N ALA A 59 1.94 -3.27 20.89
CA ALA A 59 2.58 -4.36 21.64
C ALA A 59 3.83 -3.94 22.45
N TRP A 60 4.34 -2.71 22.26
CA TRP A 60 5.50 -2.17 22.97
C TRP A 60 5.13 -1.08 24.01
N ARG A 61 3.84 -0.77 24.17
CA ARG A 61 3.33 0.22 25.14
C ARG A 61 2.56 -0.41 26.33
N GLY A 62 2.33 -1.71 26.30
CA GLY A 62 1.69 -2.48 27.38
C GLY A 62 2.71 -3.17 28.27
#